data_AF-A0A1C2C5I3-F1
#
_entry.id   AF-A0A1C2C5I3-F1
#
_cell.length_a   1.000
_cell.length_b   1.000
_cell.length_c   1.000
_cell.angle_alpha   90.00
_cell.angle_beta   90.00
_cell.angle_gamma   90.00
#
_symmetry.space_group_name_H-M   'P 1'
#
loop_
_entity.id
_entity.type
_entity.pdbx_description
1 polymer ?
#
loop_
_entity_poly.entity_id
_entity_poly.type
_entity_poly.pdbx_seq_one_letter_code
_entity_poly.pdbx_strand_id
1 'polypeptide(L)'
;MAKFDPQAITPEQTSELRYLHKVMQALDILGEHPQLYVVAYGRIWRYPDMLQTAMRYAYLAQLHGFNIEPFRRWYNRDAEIFSHYGIQWFNGQQG
;
A
#
# COMPACT_ATOMS: atom_id res chain seq x y z
N MET A 1 -8.67 -2.88 -26.09
CA MET A 1 -7.65 -3.14 -25.04
C MET A 1 -6.75 -1.92 -24.99
N ALA A 2 -6.83 -1.12 -23.92
CA ALA A 2 -5.92 0.02 -23.75
C ALA A 2 -4.49 -0.54 -23.63
N LYS A 3 -3.60 -0.08 -24.50
CA LYS A 3 -2.17 -0.37 -24.39
C LYS A 3 -1.69 0.35 -23.14
N PHE A 4 -1.34 -0.42 -22.12
CA PHE A 4 -0.60 0.08 -20.98
C PHE A 4 0.79 0.41 -21.53
N ASP A 5 1.09 1.69 -21.76
CA ASP A 5 2.46 2.13 -22.02
C ASP A 5 3.18 2.05 -20.67
N PRO A 6 4.14 1.12 -20.49
CA PRO A 6 4.87 1.04 -19.24
C PRO A 6 5.74 2.31 -19.15
N GLN A 7 5.27 3.31 -18.40
CA GLN A 7 6.13 4.41 -18.00
C GLN A 7 7.40 3.81 -17.37
N ALA A 8 8.56 4.25 -17.84
CA ALA A 8 9.82 3.79 -17.30
C ALA A 8 9.87 4.12 -15.80
N ILE A 9 10.01 3.09 -14.97
CA ILE A 9 10.10 3.21 -13.52
C ILE A 9 11.32 4.06 -13.17
N THR A 10 11.15 5.06 -12.31
CA THR A 10 12.24 5.95 -11.92
C THR A 10 13.05 5.39 -10.74
N PRO A 11 14.32 5.82 -10.56
CA PRO A 11 15.11 5.50 -9.37
C PRO A 11 14.41 5.89 -8.06
N GLU A 12 13.68 7.00 -8.05
CA GLU A 12 12.92 7.51 -6.90
C GLU A 12 11.79 6.56 -6.55
N GLN A 13 10.99 6.12 -7.54
CA GLN A 13 9.93 5.13 -7.34
C GLN A 13 10.48 3.81 -6.80
N THR A 14 11.63 3.38 -7.31
CA THR A 14 12.31 2.18 -6.80
C THR A 14 12.77 2.34 -5.35
N SER A 15 13.31 3.52 -5.01
CA SER A 15 13.71 3.84 -3.64
C SER A 15 12.52 3.88 -2.69
N GLU A 16 11.43 4.49 -3.14
CA GLU A 16 10.17 4.56 -2.40
C GLU A 16 9.60 3.16 -2.13
N LEU A 17 9.57 2.28 -3.14
CA LEU A 17 9.11 0.90 -2.98
C LEU A 17 9.93 0.15 -1.92
N ARG A 18 11.26 0.29 -1.93
CA ARG A 18 12.14 -0.32 -0.91
C ARG A 18 11.89 0.25 0.47
N TYR A 19 11.66 1.55 0.58
CA TYR A 19 11.35 2.19 1.86
C TYR A 19 10.01 1.69 2.41
N LEU A 20 8.96 1.68 1.59
CA LEU A 20 7.63 1.20 1.98
C LEU A 20 7.63 -0.27 2.36
N HIS A 21 8.43 -1.11 1.71
CA HIS A 21 8.60 -2.50 2.13
C HIS A 21 9.11 -2.60 3.57
N LYS A 22 10.18 -1.84 3.91
CA LYS A 22 10.74 -1.81 5.27
C LYS A 22 9.74 -1.27 6.29
N VAL A 23 8.98 -0.25 5.91
CA VAL A 23 7.88 0.26 6.72
C VAL A 23 6.85 -0.84 6.98
N MET A 24 6.35 -1.52 5.95
CA MET A 24 5.34 -2.57 6.11
C MET A 24 5.81 -3.67 7.06
N GLN A 25 7.08 -4.08 6.98
CA GLN A 25 7.67 -5.03 7.94
C GLN A 25 7.66 -4.51 9.37
N ALA A 26 7.94 -3.22 9.58
CA ALA A 26 7.91 -2.62 10.91
C ALA A 26 6.49 -2.49 11.49
N LEU A 27 5.47 -2.41 10.63
CA LEU A 27 4.08 -2.20 11.02
C LEU A 27 3.24 -3.48 11.12
N ASP A 28 3.83 -4.65 10.84
CA ASP A 28 3.12 -5.92 10.70
C ASP A 28 2.21 -6.24 11.90
N ILE A 29 2.66 -5.90 13.11
CA ILE A 29 1.89 -6.07 14.36
C ILE A 29 0.54 -5.33 14.35
N LEU A 30 0.42 -4.23 13.60
CA LEU A 30 -0.85 -3.51 13.47
C LEU A 30 -1.89 -4.32 12.68
N GLY A 31 -1.46 -5.24 11.82
CA GLY A 31 -2.35 -6.17 11.11
C GLY A 31 -3.06 -7.14 12.06
N GLU A 32 -2.40 -7.54 13.15
CA GLU A 32 -2.97 -8.42 14.18
C GLU A 32 -3.64 -7.65 15.32
N HIS A 33 -3.15 -6.44 15.60
CA HIS A 33 -3.59 -5.61 16.72
C HIS A 33 -3.85 -4.14 16.29
N PRO A 34 -4.98 -3.87 15.61
CA PRO A 34 -5.33 -2.55 15.07
C PRO A 34 -5.40 -1.41 16.10
N GLN A 35 -5.55 -1.74 17.38
CA GLN A 35 -5.65 -0.80 18.50
C GLN A 35 -4.30 -0.28 19.01
N LEU A 36 -3.18 -0.87 18.56
CA LEU A 36 -1.84 -0.48 19.01
C LEU A 36 -1.30 0.72 18.22
N TYR A 37 -0.18 1.24 18.72
CA TYR A 37 0.64 2.24 18.07
C TYR A 37 2.05 1.68 17.91
N VAL A 38 2.67 1.89 16.76
CA VAL A 38 4.06 1.48 16.49
C VAL A 38 4.93 2.72 16.28
N VAL A 39 6.10 2.76 16.90
CA VAL A 39 7.09 3.83 16.67
C VAL A 39 8.19 3.30 15.76
N ALA A 40 8.29 3.82 14.54
CA ALA A 40 9.29 3.40 13.57
C ALA A 40 9.70 4.58 12.68
N TYR A 41 10.97 4.64 12.28
CA TYR A 41 11.51 5.69 11.40
C TYR A 41 11.20 7.12 11.87
N GLY A 42 11.22 7.36 13.18
CA GLY A 42 11.00 8.69 13.76
C GLY A 42 9.55 9.18 13.78
N ARG A 43 8.56 8.30 13.49
CA ARG A 43 7.14 8.65 13.55
C ARG A 43 6.32 7.58 14.27
N ILE A 44 5.15 8.00 14.77
CA ILE A 44 4.13 7.10 15.33
C ILE A 44 3.23 6.66 14.18
N TRP A 45 2.96 5.37 14.12
CA TRP A 45 2.11 4.72 13.13
C TRP A 45 0.92 4.07 13.80
N ARG A 46 -0.23 4.21 13.15
CA ARG A 46 -1.52 3.64 13.54
C ARG A 46 -2.01 2.72 12.44
N TYR A 47 -3.02 1.90 12.76
CA TYR A 47 -3.62 1.00 11.78
C TYR A 47 -4.02 1.67 10.45
N PRO A 48 -4.64 2.87 10.42
CA PRO A 48 -4.94 3.56 9.17
C PRO A 48 -3.69 3.93 8.36
N ASP A 49 -2.58 4.27 9.03
CA ASP A 49 -1.30 4.59 8.37
C ASP A 49 -0.73 3.32 7.70
N MET A 50 -0.88 2.16 8.34
CA MET A 50 -0.50 0.87 7.75
C MET A 50 -1.32 0.59 6.50
N LEU A 51 -2.65 0.77 6.55
CA LEU A 51 -3.52 0.59 5.38
C LEU A 51 -3.12 1.52 4.22
N GLN A 52 -2.87 2.79 4.48
CA GLN A 52 -2.39 3.75 3.47
C GLN A 52 -1.03 3.36 2.89
N THR A 53 -0.12 2.90 3.74
CA THR A 53 1.22 2.45 3.32
C THR A 53 1.11 1.23 2.42
N ALA A 54 0.28 0.25 2.79
CA ALA A 54 0.07 -0.97 2.01
C ALA A 54 -0.50 -0.65 0.63
N MET A 55 -1.42 0.32 0.54
CA MET A 55 -1.97 0.82 -0.72
C MET A 55 -0.89 1.40 -1.63
N ARG A 56 -0.06 2.31 -1.08
CA ARG A 56 1.03 2.94 -1.83
C ARG A 56 2.07 1.91 -2.26
N TYR A 57 2.40 0.97 -1.38
CA TYR A 57 3.31 -0.14 -1.66
C TYR A 57 2.78 -1.00 -2.81
N ALA A 58 1.51 -1.41 -2.75
CA ALA A 58 0.89 -2.21 -3.80
C ALA A 58 0.81 -1.46 -5.14
N TYR A 59 0.48 -0.17 -5.13
CA TYR A 59 0.49 0.65 -6.34
C TYR A 59 1.87 0.69 -7.01
N LEU A 60 2.92 1.00 -6.23
CA LEU A 60 4.28 1.00 -6.77
C LEU A 60 4.71 -0.41 -7.20
N ALA A 61 4.38 -1.45 -6.42
CA ALA A 61 4.68 -2.83 -6.79
C ALA A 61 4.05 -3.19 -8.15
N GLN A 62 2.81 -2.73 -8.40
CA GLN A 62 2.14 -2.90 -9.69
C GLN A 62 2.86 -2.17 -10.83
N LEU A 63 3.29 -0.92 -10.63
CA LEU A 63 4.09 -0.19 -11.63
C LEU A 63 5.41 -0.92 -11.94
N HIS A 64 5.98 -1.58 -10.95
CA HIS A 64 7.16 -2.42 -11.08
C HIS A 64 6.91 -3.79 -11.72
N GLY A 65 5.67 -4.12 -12.09
CA GLY A 65 5.31 -5.41 -12.68
C GLY A 65 5.23 -6.57 -11.68
N PHE A 66 5.24 -6.30 -10.37
CA PHE A 66 5.03 -7.33 -9.36
C PHE A 66 3.57 -7.76 -9.27
N ASN A 67 3.35 -9.01 -8.89
CA ASN A 67 2.01 -9.53 -8.65
C ASN A 67 1.40 -8.94 -7.37
N ILE A 68 0.31 -8.18 -7.51
CA ILE A 68 -0.42 -7.57 -6.40
C ILE A 68 -1.73 -8.28 -6.05
N GLU A 69 -1.99 -9.45 -6.63
CA GLU A 69 -3.21 -10.22 -6.36
C GLU A 69 -3.42 -10.57 -4.87
N PRO A 70 -2.38 -10.90 -4.07
CA PRO A 70 -2.54 -11.07 -2.63
C PRO A 70 -3.10 -9.82 -1.95
N PHE A 71 -2.59 -8.64 -2.31
CA PHE A 71 -3.07 -7.37 -1.80
C PHE A 71 -4.52 -7.13 -2.24
N ARG A 72 -4.87 -7.35 -3.51
CA ARG A 72 -6.25 -7.18 -4.01
C ARG A 72 -7.25 -8.04 -3.26
N ARG A 73 -6.91 -9.31 -3.00
CA ARG A 73 -7.77 -10.22 -2.22
C ARG A 73 -7.94 -9.77 -0.78
N TRP A 74 -6.91 -9.20 -0.17
CA TRP A 74 -7.02 -8.62 1.15
C TRP A 74 -7.88 -7.35 1.15
N TYR A 75 -7.62 -6.40 0.24
CA TYR A 75 -8.41 -5.17 0.08
C TYR A 75 -9.91 -5.46 -0.11
N ASN A 76 -10.24 -6.41 -0.99
CA ASN A 76 -11.64 -6.76 -1.27
C ASN A 76 -12.34 -7.42 -0.09
N ARG A 77 -11.61 -8.22 0.70
CA ARG A 77 -12.15 -8.86 1.91
C ARG A 77 -12.49 -7.84 2.98
N ASP A 78 -11.64 -6.83 3.11
CA ASP A 78 -11.69 -5.86 4.20
C ASP A 78 -12.13 -4.47 3.70
N ALA A 79 -12.84 -4.41 2.56
CA ALA A 79 -13.16 -3.15 1.87
C ALA A 79 -13.91 -2.16 2.77
N GLU A 80 -14.76 -2.64 3.67
CA GLU A 80 -15.46 -1.83 4.66
C GLU A 80 -14.50 -1.13 5.64
N ILE A 81 -13.42 -1.79 6.04
CA ILE A 81 -12.40 -1.24 6.93
C ILE A 81 -11.63 -0.12 6.20
N PHE A 82 -11.22 -0.37 4.96
CA PHE A 82 -10.58 0.66 4.13
C PHE A 82 -11.51 1.87 3.94
N SER A 83 -12.79 1.63 3.63
CA SER A 83 -13.80 2.68 3.47
C SER A 83 -14.06 3.46 4.76
N HIS A 84 -14.07 2.78 5.93
CA HIS A 84 -14.26 3.43 7.23
C HIS A 84 -13.19 4.49 7.50
N TYR A 85 -11.96 4.25 7.05
CA TYR A 85 -10.85 5.21 7.16
C TYR A 85 -10.73 6.16 5.96
N GLY A 86 -11.68 6.14 5.02
CA GLY A 86 -11.65 6.98 3.81
C GLY A 86 -10.55 6.59 2.82
N ILE A 87 -10.05 5.35 2.87
CA ILE A 87 -8.97 4.85 2.01
C ILE A 87 -9.60 4.12 0.83
N GLN A 88 -9.43 4.67 -0.37
CA GLN A 88 -9.98 4.11 -1.60
C GLN A 88 -8.89 3.70 -2.57
N TRP A 89 -9.09 2.57 -3.23
CA TRP A 89 -8.18 2.09 -4.26
C TRP A 89 -8.29 2.95 -5.51
N PHE A 90 -7.22 3.69 -5.80
CA PHE A 90 -7.01 4.32 -7.10
C PHE A 90 -6.63 3.24 -8.12
N ASN A 91 -7.64 2.54 -8.64
CA ASN A 91 -7.53 1.98 -9.98
C ASN A 91 -7.48 3.21 -10.90
N GLY A 92 -6.46 3.35 -11.73
CA GLY A 92 -6.30 4.47 -12.68
C GLY A 92 -7.38 4.56 -13.78
N GLN A 93 -8.66 4.35 -13.46
CA GLN A 93 -9.76 4.84 -14.26
C GLN A 93 -9.97 6.32 -13.90
N GLN A 94 -9.27 7.17 -14.64
CA GLN A 94 -9.74 8.53 -14.86
C GLN A 94 -11.17 8.41 -15.43
N GLY A 95 -12.11 9.15 -14.84
CA GLY A 95 -13.39 9.43 -15.47
C GLY A 95 -13.23 10.21 -16.76
#